data_AF-X1QID4-F1
#
_entry.id   AF-X1QID4-F1
#
_cell.length_a   1.000
_cell.length_b   1.000
_cell.length_c   1.000
_cell.angle_alpha   90.00
_cell.angle_beta   90.00
_cell.angle_gamma   90.00
#
_symmetry.space_group_name_H-M   'P 1'
#
loop_
_entity.id
_entity.type
_entity.pdbx_description
1 polymer ?
#
loop_
_entity_poly.entity_id
_entity_poly.type
_entity_poly.pdbx_seq_one_letter_code
_entity_poly.pdbx_strand_id
1 'polypeptide(L)'
;DEHISRKHMQIGFDKDKGQYYAFDMKSKHGVFINGSKIDNETALADCDQIRIGQTDLLFTEKDFADGENALSYYKKVGERVRPTIID
;
A
#
# COMPACT_ATOMS: atom_id res chain seq x y z
N ASP A 1 8.94 6.28 10.43
CA ASP A 1 10.03 5.60 9.71
C ASP A 1 10.73 6.59 8.80
N GLU A 2 12.04 6.76 8.95
CA GLU A 2 12.88 7.64 8.14
C GLU A 2 13.17 7.09 6.73
N HIS A 3 13.01 5.78 6.55
CA HIS A 3 13.17 5.12 5.24
C HIS A 3 11.92 5.27 4.37
N ILE A 4 10.81 5.80 4.91
CA ILE A 4 9.57 5.98 4.16
C ILE A 4 9.46 7.41 3.62
N SER A 5 9.46 7.55 2.29
CA SER A 5 9.24 8.83 1.62
C SER A 5 7.80 9.33 1.80
N ARG A 6 7.60 10.66 1.89
CA ARG A 6 6.26 11.29 2.04
C ARG A 6 5.23 10.81 1.01
N LYS A 7 5.70 10.55 -0.22
CA LYS A 7 4.98 9.81 -1.26
C LYS A 7 5.88 8.64 -1.62
N HIS A 8 5.58 7.46 -1.06
CA HIS A 8 6.44 6.30 -1.22
C HIS A 8 5.98 5.42 -2.38
N MET A 9 4.72 5.05 -2.35
CA MET A 9 4.12 4.17 -3.34
C MET A 9 2.68 4.59 -3.61
N GLN A 10 2.17 4.16 -4.76
CA GLN A 10 0.78 4.26 -5.12
C GLN A 10 0.28 2.89 -5.58
N ILE A 11 -0.96 2.55 -5.20
CA ILE A 11 -1.69 1.43 -5.78
C ILE A 11 -2.78 2.01 -6.68
N GLY A 12 -2.74 1.66 -7.96
CA GLY A 12 -3.76 1.98 -8.95
C GLY A 12 -4.62 0.77 -9.24
N PHE A 13 -5.87 1.00 -9.65
CA PHE A 13 -6.76 -0.05 -10.15
C PHE A 13 -7.12 0.24 -11.61
N ASP A 14 -6.77 -0.69 -12.49
CA ASP A 14 -7.15 -0.66 -13.90
C ASP A 14 -8.52 -1.32 -14.06
N LYS A 15 -9.54 -0.53 -14.38
CA LYS A 15 -10.93 -1.01 -14.53
C LYS A 15 -11.13 -1.89 -15.76
N ASP A 16 -10.35 -1.68 -16.81
CA ASP A 16 -10.50 -2.42 -18.07
C ASP A 16 -9.91 -3.83 -17.91
N LYS A 17 -8.83 -3.95 -17.14
CA LYS A 17 -8.21 -5.25 -16.82
C LYS A 17 -8.71 -5.90 -15.54
N GLY A 18 -9.41 -5.15 -14.69
CA GLY A 18 -9.84 -5.61 -13.37
C GLY A 18 -8.65 -5.94 -12.44
N GLN A 19 -7.56 -5.20 -12.56
CA GLN A 19 -6.26 -5.56 -11.98
C GLN A 19 -5.66 -4.39 -11.20
N TYR A 20 -5.06 -4.69 -10.04
CA TYR A 20 -4.29 -3.73 -9.25
C TYR A 20 -2.83 -3.66 -9.69
N TYR A 21 -2.27 -2.47 -9.60
CA TYR A 21 -0.88 -2.17 -9.95
C TYR A 21 -0.20 -1.32 -8.87
N ALA A 22 1.03 -1.67 -8.52
CA ALA A 22 1.89 -0.89 -7.64
C ALA A 22 2.87 -0.03 -8.44
N PHE A 23 3.09 1.18 -7.94
CA PHE A 23 4.04 2.15 -8.49
C PHE A 23 4.93 2.70 -7.38
N ASP A 24 6.24 2.65 -7.56
CA ASP A 24 7.17 3.41 -6.74
C ASP A 24 7.13 4.89 -7.13
N MET A 25 6.86 5.77 -6.15
CA MET A 25 6.73 7.22 -6.35
C MET A 25 8.09 7.94 -6.27
N LYS A 26 9.11 7.37 -6.91
CA LYS A 26 10.51 7.81 -6.81
C LYS A 26 10.98 7.89 -5.35
N SER A 27 10.62 6.88 -4.56
CA SER A 27 11.02 6.80 -3.17
C SER A 27 12.53 6.69 -3.02
N LYS A 28 13.07 7.16 -1.89
CA LYS A 28 14.51 7.11 -1.61
C LYS A 28 15.03 5.67 -1.44
N HIS A 29 14.22 4.79 -0.87
CA HIS A 29 14.63 3.42 -0.50
C HIS A 29 14.00 2.32 -1.37
N GLY A 30 13.05 2.67 -2.24
CA GLY A 30 12.38 1.74 -3.13
C GLY A 30 11.21 1.00 -2.48
N VAL A 31 10.39 0.41 -3.36
CA VAL A 31 9.33 -0.52 -2.99
C VAL A 31 9.78 -1.93 -3.36
N PHE A 32 9.54 -2.90 -2.48
CA PHE A 32 9.84 -4.30 -2.73
C PHE A 32 8.53 -5.11 -2.71
N ILE A 33 8.34 -5.99 -3.67
CA ILE A 33 7.23 -6.93 -3.74
C ILE A 33 7.81 -8.34 -3.73
N ASN A 34 7.40 -9.17 -2.76
CA ASN A 34 7.91 -10.52 -2.53
C ASN A 34 9.45 -10.58 -2.49
N GLY A 35 10.07 -9.57 -1.87
CA GLY A 35 11.52 -9.43 -1.75
C GLY A 35 12.24 -8.86 -2.98
N SER A 36 11.55 -8.67 -4.11
CA SER A 36 12.12 -8.09 -5.32
C SER A 36 11.79 -6.59 -5.41
N LYS A 37 12.82 -5.76 -5.62
CA LYS A 37 12.61 -4.33 -5.83
C LYS A 37 11.90 -4.10 -7.16
N ILE A 38 10.87 -3.24 -7.16
CA ILE A 38 10.19 -2.84 -8.39
C ILE A 38 10.82 -1.56 -8.95
N ASP A 39 11.00 -1.53 -10.27
CA ASP A 39 11.50 -0.35 -10.99
C ASP A 39 10.43 0.32 -11.86
N ASN A 40 9.38 -0.42 -12.22
CA ASN A 40 8.26 0.02 -13.04
C ASN A 40 6.93 -0.41 -12.41
N GLU A 41 5.83 0.03 -13.04
CA GLU A 41 4.49 -0.48 -12.76
C GLU A 41 4.50 -2.02 -12.69
N THR A 42 4.04 -2.56 -11.57
CA THR A 42 4.02 -4.00 -11.32
C THR A 42 2.61 -4.43 -10.93
N ALA A 43 2.06 -5.43 -11.62
CA ALA A 43 0.76 -5.99 -11.29
C ALA A 43 0.82 -6.67 -9.91
N LEU A 44 -0.18 -6.43 -9.07
CA LEU A 44 -0.29 -7.03 -7.73
C LEU A 44 -1.19 -8.26 -7.77
N ALA A 45 -0.77 -9.33 -7.12
CA ALA A 45 -1.59 -10.52 -6.90
C ALA A 45 -2.03 -10.63 -5.43
N ASP A 46 -3.18 -11.27 -5.20
CA ASP A 46 -3.65 -11.61 -3.85
C ASP A 46 -2.52 -12.30 -3.05
N CYS A 47 -2.35 -11.88 -1.80
CA CYS A 47 -1.29 -12.30 -0.87
C CYS A 47 0.15 -11.82 -1.19
N ASP A 48 0.33 -10.85 -2.09
CA ASP A 48 1.65 -10.22 -2.29
C ASP A 48 2.13 -9.50 -1.02
N GLN A 49 3.41 -9.72 -0.68
CA GLN A 49 4.07 -9.01 0.41
C GLN A 49 4.80 -7.79 -0.12
N ILE A 50 4.35 -6.61 0.31
CA ILE A 50 4.93 -5.32 -0.07
C ILE A 50 5.74 -4.77 1.09
N ARG A 51 7.02 -4.49 0.86
CA ARG A 51 7.90 -3.86 1.85
C ARG A 51 8.26 -2.43 1.43
N ILE A 52 8.07 -1.50 2.36
CA ILE A 52 8.49 -0.10 2.26
C ILE A 52 9.19 0.32 3.54
N GLY A 53 10.46 0.73 3.44
CA GLY A 53 11.28 1.00 4.63
C GLY A 53 11.37 -0.24 5.53
N GLN A 54 10.91 -0.12 6.78
CA GLN A 54 10.83 -1.22 7.76
C GLN A 54 9.42 -1.80 7.91
N THR A 55 8.47 -1.36 7.09
CA THR A 55 7.08 -1.82 7.15
C THR A 55 6.82 -2.89 6.10
N ASP A 56 6.24 -4.01 6.54
CA ASP A 56 5.69 -5.06 5.68
C ASP A 56 4.15 -4.92 5.60
N LEU A 57 3.61 -4.95 4.39
CA LEU A 57 2.20 -4.89 4.06
C LEU A 57 1.80 -6.15 3.31
N LEU A 58 0.66 -6.74 3.66
CA LEU A 58 0.04 -7.81 2.88
C LEU A 58 -1.03 -7.20 1.97
N PHE A 59 -0.89 -7.41 0.67
CA PHE A 59 -1.96 -7.09 -0.28
C PHE A 59 -2.98 -8.22 -0.31
N THR A 60 -4.26 -7.88 -0.16
CA THR A 60 -5.38 -8.82 -0.26
C THR A 60 -6.54 -8.17 -0.99
N GLU A 61 -7.23 -8.93 -1.84
CA GLU A 61 -8.49 -8.50 -2.45
C GLU A 61 -9.71 -8.86 -1.58
N LYS A 62 -9.48 -9.70 -0.56
CA LYS A 62 -10.52 -10.18 0.35
C LYS A 62 -10.50 -9.36 1.64
N ASP A 63 -11.68 -9.02 2.12
CA ASP A 63 -11.85 -8.56 3.50
C ASP A 63 -11.60 -9.73 4.46
N PHE A 64 -10.87 -9.46 5.55
CA PHE A 64 -10.76 -10.41 6.66
C PHE A 64 -12.01 -10.32 7.54
N ALA A 65 -12.64 -11.45 7.84
CA ALA A 65 -13.86 -11.50 8.64
C ALA A 65 -13.63 -11.14 10.13
N ASP A 66 -12.39 -11.30 10.62
CA ASP A 66 -12.12 -11.43 12.05
C ASP A 66 -11.26 -10.29 12.65
N GLY A 67 -10.94 -9.25 11.88
CA GLY A 67 -10.12 -8.11 12.32
C GLY A 67 -10.89 -6.79 12.42
N GLU A 68 -10.42 -5.87 13.27
CA GLU A 68 -10.74 -4.44 13.15
C GLU A 68 -10.41 -3.98 11.72
N ASN A 69 -11.43 -3.81 10.87
CA ASN A 69 -11.23 -3.58 9.44
C ASN A 69 -10.52 -2.24 9.21
N ALA A 70 -9.56 -2.16 8.28
CA ALA A 70 -8.95 -0.89 7.86
C ALA A 70 -9.99 0.19 7.45
N LEU A 71 -11.20 -0.23 7.06
CA LEU A 71 -12.38 0.59 6.84
C LEU A 71 -12.92 1.31 8.10
N SER A 72 -12.47 1.02 9.32
CA SER A 72 -12.78 1.88 10.47
C SER A 72 -11.83 3.08 10.56
N TYR A 73 -10.66 3.00 9.90
CA TYR A 73 -9.57 3.97 9.98
C TYR A 73 -9.28 4.75 8.68
N TYR A 74 -10.02 4.50 7.59
CA TYR A 74 -9.87 5.27 6.35
C TYR A 74 -10.29 6.74 6.56
N LYS A 75 -9.57 7.66 5.89
CA LYS A 75 -9.89 9.09 5.86
C LYS A 75 -10.50 9.44 4.51
N LYS A 76 -11.63 10.13 4.53
CA LYS A 76 -12.22 10.71 3.32
C LYS A 76 -11.49 12.00 2.94
N VAL A 77 -11.64 12.40 1.68
CA VAL A 77 -11.18 13.71 1.21
C VAL A 77 -11.82 14.79 2.08
N GLY A 78 -11.00 15.60 2.77
CA GLY A 78 -11.42 16.58 3.77
C GLY A 78 -11.02 16.26 5.21
N GLU A 79 -10.73 14.98 5.52
CA GLU A 79 -10.45 14.52 6.89
C GLU A 79 -8.95 14.41 7.20
N ARG A 80 -8.09 15.17 6.50
CA ARG A 80 -6.62 15.05 6.57
C ARG A 80 -6.07 15.22 8.00
N VAL A 81 -6.81 15.93 8.86
CA VAL A 81 -6.42 16.26 10.24
C VAL A 81 -6.68 15.11 11.23
N ARG A 82 -7.55 14.14 10.89
CA ARG A 82 -7.84 12.99 11.77
C ARG A 82 -6.55 12.19 11.96
N PRO A 83 -6.08 11.86 13.17
CA PRO A 83 -4.96 10.95 13.36
C PRO A 83 -5.38 9.51 13.00
N THR A 84 -4.47 8.73 12.42
CA THR A 84 -4.71 7.30 12.09
C THR A 84 -4.29 6.38 13.23
N ILE A 85 -3.45 6.87 14.14
CA ILE A 85 -2.95 6.12 15.29
C ILE A 85 -3.80 6.53 16.49
N ILE A 86 -4.49 5.55 17.08
CA ILE A 86 -5.10 5.69 18.41
C ILE A 86 -4.05 5.19 19.39
N ASP A 87 -3.74 5.99 20.41
CA ASP A 87 -2.82 5.65 21.51
C ASP A 87 -3.46 4.59 22.43
#